data_AF-A0A1F9ARC6-F1
#
_entry.id   AF-A0A1F9ARC6-F1
#
_cell.length_a   1.000
_cell.length_b   1.000
_cell.length_c   1.000
_cell.angle_alpha   90.00
_cell.angle_beta   90.00
_cell.angle_gamma   90.00
#
_symmetry.space_group_name_H-M   'P 1'
#
loop_
_entity.id
_entity.type
_entity.pdbx_description
1 polymer ?
#
loop_
_entity_poly.entity_id
_entity_poly.type
_entity_poly.pdbx_seq_one_letter_code
_entity_poly.pdbx_strand_id
1 'polypeptide(L)'
;MDVQALTHIAGYFGGGIAIGLGGIGTAIGEGYIAAEANFATSRNPKLSGDIFKTMLIGQALSESASIFALVITILLLFADASGSQLQSAGLLSAGVCMGLGALGSGIGAALPGVEGCIGVARQPESSSRLTTNMLIGSAICQTPAIFSMVVSLLLIFMDFSRAPLSPTWAALLSAGLCTGLAAIGSSYGSGLAARASCQGIARNPESAGNVTTTMLIGQAVT
;
A
#
# COMPACT_ATOMS: atom_id res chain seq x y z
N MET A 1 -6.68 -19.61 29.89
CA MET A 1 -6.51 -19.99 28.48
C MET A 1 -5.13 -20.56 28.32
N ASP A 2 -5.00 -21.63 27.55
CA ASP A 2 -3.69 -22.16 27.20
C ASP A 2 -2.92 -21.13 26.35
N VAL A 3 -1.61 -20.98 26.59
CA VAL A 3 -0.78 -19.98 25.89
C VAL A 3 -0.70 -20.32 24.41
N GLN A 4 -0.75 -21.61 24.06
CA GLN A 4 -0.82 -22.08 22.68
C GLN A 4 -2.11 -21.61 22.00
N ALA A 5 -3.25 -21.77 22.68
CA ALA A 5 -4.55 -21.32 22.16
C ALA A 5 -4.57 -19.80 21.94
N LEU A 6 -4.01 -19.02 22.87
CA LEU A 6 -3.91 -17.56 22.73
C LEU A 6 -3.05 -17.16 21.52
N THR A 7 -1.95 -17.87 21.30
CA THR A 7 -1.03 -17.63 20.16
C THR A 7 -1.72 -17.91 18.83
N HIS A 8 -2.47 -19.02 18.72
CA HIS A 8 -3.27 -19.31 17.52
C HIS A 8 -4.36 -18.26 17.28
N ILE A 9 -5.09 -17.87 18.32
CA ILE A 9 -6.12 -16.82 18.21
C ILE A 9 -5.49 -15.52 17.70
N ALA A 10 -4.35 -15.12 18.27
CA ALA A 10 -3.65 -13.91 17.86
C ALA A 10 -3.15 -13.97 16.41
N GLY A 11 -2.59 -15.11 15.98
CA GLY A 11 -2.15 -15.32 14.59
C GLY A 11 -3.31 -15.28 13.60
N TYR A 12 -4.40 -16.00 13.86
CA TYR A 12 -5.56 -16.03 12.96
C TYR A 12 -6.29 -14.70 12.90
N PHE A 13 -6.47 -14.04 14.05
CA PHE A 13 -7.10 -12.74 14.10
C PHE A 13 -6.22 -11.66 13.46
N GLY A 14 -4.91 -11.67 13.74
CA GLY A 14 -3.94 -10.79 13.10
C GLY A 14 -3.90 -10.98 11.59
N GLY A 15 -3.87 -12.23 11.11
CA GLY A 15 -3.93 -12.55 9.68
C GLY A 15 -5.23 -12.06 9.03
N GLY A 16 -6.37 -12.27 9.68
CA GLY A 16 -7.65 -11.75 9.21
C GLY A 16 -7.67 -10.22 9.08
N ILE A 17 -7.08 -9.50 10.05
CA ILE A 17 -6.94 -8.03 9.98
C ILE A 17 -6.02 -7.63 8.84
N ALA A 18 -4.88 -8.31 8.67
CA ALA A 18 -3.91 -7.99 7.63
C ALA A 18 -4.55 -8.02 6.25
N ILE A 19 -5.08 -9.17 5.82
CA ILE A 19 -5.69 -9.30 4.50
C ILE A 19 -6.98 -8.47 4.37
N GLY A 20 -7.78 -8.37 5.44
CA GLY A 20 -9.02 -7.60 5.42
C GLY A 20 -8.78 -6.13 5.13
N LEU A 21 -7.89 -5.48 5.90
CA LEU A 21 -7.57 -4.07 5.70
C LEU A 21 -6.76 -3.83 4.42
N GLY A 22 -5.80 -4.73 4.11
CA GLY A 22 -5.01 -4.62 2.88
C GLY A 22 -5.86 -4.71 1.62
N GLY A 23 -6.81 -5.65 1.58
CA GLY A 23 -7.74 -5.81 0.47
C GLY A 23 -8.66 -4.60 0.28
N ILE A 24 -9.11 -3.94 1.35
CA ILE A 24 -9.96 -2.74 1.27
C ILE A 24 -9.22 -1.61 0.55
N GLY A 25 -7.96 -1.36 0.89
CA GLY A 25 -7.20 -0.25 0.30
C GLY A 25 -7.02 -0.41 -1.21
N THR A 26 -6.59 -1.60 -1.63
CA THR A 26 -6.44 -1.95 -3.03
C THR A 26 -7.78 -1.94 -3.77
N ALA A 27 -8.84 -2.54 -3.22
CA ALA A 27 -10.15 -2.57 -3.87
C ALA A 27 -10.72 -1.16 -4.13
N ILE A 28 -10.57 -0.24 -3.17
CA ILE A 28 -10.97 1.16 -3.34
C ILE A 28 -10.12 1.84 -4.42
N GLY A 29 -8.80 1.65 -4.39
CA GLY A 29 -7.87 2.22 -5.36
C GLY A 29 -8.14 1.75 -6.78
N GLU A 30 -8.20 0.44 -6.99
CA GLU A 30 -8.46 -0.17 -8.29
C GLU A 30 -9.83 0.16 -8.84
N GLY A 31 -10.86 0.16 -7.99
CA GLY A 31 -12.21 0.58 -8.35
C GLY A 31 -12.25 2.03 -8.83
N TYR A 32 -11.45 2.91 -8.20
CA TYR A 32 -11.37 4.29 -8.62
C TYR A 32 -10.66 4.46 -9.97
N ILE A 33 -9.55 3.72 -10.21
CA ILE A 33 -8.88 3.71 -11.52
C ILE A 33 -9.87 3.23 -12.60
N ALA A 34 -10.59 2.13 -12.35
CA ALA A 34 -11.54 1.57 -13.30
C ALA A 34 -12.69 2.54 -13.63
N ALA A 35 -13.21 3.25 -12.63
CA ALA A 35 -14.25 4.27 -12.83
C ALA A 35 -13.76 5.38 -13.78
N GLU A 36 -12.56 5.92 -13.54
CA GLU A 36 -12.01 7.01 -14.35
C GLU A 36 -11.54 6.53 -15.74
N ALA A 37 -11.08 5.28 -15.85
CA ALA A 37 -10.84 4.64 -17.14
C ALA A 37 -12.11 4.52 -17.98
N ASN A 38 -13.27 4.19 -17.37
CA ASN A 38 -14.56 4.16 -18.07
C ASN A 38 -14.99 5.56 -18.53
N PHE A 39 -14.83 6.59 -17.69
CA PHE A 39 -15.10 7.98 -18.11
C PHE A 39 -14.16 8.43 -19.23
N ALA A 40 -12.87 8.11 -19.13
CA ALA A 40 -11.88 8.41 -20.17
C ALA A 40 -12.21 7.71 -21.50
N THR A 41 -12.59 6.43 -21.44
CA THR A 41 -12.95 5.62 -22.61
C THR A 41 -14.25 6.09 -23.25
N SER A 42 -15.27 6.44 -22.46
CA SER A 42 -16.54 6.97 -23.00
C SER A 42 -16.35 8.30 -23.74
N ARG A 43 -15.41 9.14 -23.27
CA ARG A 43 -15.05 10.40 -23.95
C ARG A 43 -14.26 10.16 -25.23
N ASN A 44 -13.33 9.21 -25.23
CA ASN A 44 -12.46 8.90 -26.38
C ASN A 44 -12.39 7.39 -26.68
N PRO A 45 -13.43 6.79 -27.29
CA PRO A 45 -13.50 5.34 -27.51
C PRO A 45 -12.36 4.78 -28.38
N LYS A 46 -11.80 5.62 -29.27
CA LYS A 46 -10.67 5.27 -30.15
C LYS A 46 -9.39 4.97 -29.36
N LEU A 47 -9.25 5.50 -28.14
CA LEU A 47 -8.09 5.31 -27.25
C LEU A 47 -8.33 4.23 -26.19
N SER A 48 -9.44 3.49 -26.28
CA SER A 48 -9.82 2.44 -25.31
C SER A 48 -8.68 1.45 -25.02
N GLY A 49 -7.97 1.00 -26.06
CA GLY A 49 -6.85 0.06 -25.90
C GLY A 49 -5.70 0.63 -25.07
N ASP A 50 -5.37 1.91 -25.22
CA ASP A 50 -4.27 2.53 -24.47
C ASP A 50 -4.69 2.91 -23.04
N ILE A 51 -5.92 3.41 -22.87
CA ILE A 51 -6.51 3.66 -21.55
C ILE A 51 -6.59 2.36 -20.75
N PHE A 52 -7.02 1.26 -21.38
CA PHE A 52 -7.09 -0.06 -20.75
C PHE A 52 -5.70 -0.54 -20.29
N LYS A 53 -4.65 -0.37 -21.10
CA LYS A 53 -3.28 -0.69 -20.67
C LYS A 53 -2.87 0.15 -19.45
N THR A 54 -3.11 1.45 -19.47
CA THR A 54 -2.78 2.34 -18.34
C THR A 54 -3.56 1.97 -17.08
N MET A 55 -4.84 1.62 -17.21
CA MET A 55 -5.68 1.12 -16.12
C MET A 55 -5.06 -0.13 -15.49
N LEU A 56 -4.72 -1.15 -16.29
CA LEU A 56 -4.13 -2.38 -15.79
C LEU A 56 -2.77 -2.15 -15.12
N ILE A 57 -1.93 -1.27 -15.65
CA ILE A 57 -0.65 -0.93 -15.03
C ILE A 57 -0.89 -0.26 -13.67
N GLY A 58 -1.81 0.71 -13.58
CA GLY A 58 -2.14 1.37 -12.33
C GLY A 58 -2.74 0.42 -11.29
N GLN A 59 -3.63 -0.48 -11.70
CA GLN A 59 -4.22 -1.50 -10.84
C GLN A 59 -3.17 -2.46 -10.31
N ALA A 60 -2.30 -2.98 -11.18
CA ALA A 60 -1.20 -3.86 -10.78
C ALA A 60 -0.26 -3.23 -9.73
N LEU A 61 -0.04 -1.90 -9.78
CA LEU A 61 0.72 -1.19 -8.76
C LEU A 61 -0.05 -1.07 -7.43
N SER A 62 -1.36 -0.89 -7.46
CA SER A 62 -2.19 -0.86 -6.24
C SER A 62 -2.28 -2.25 -5.59
N GLU A 63 -2.32 -3.32 -6.38
CA GLU A 63 -2.41 -4.72 -5.93
C GLU A 63 -1.18 -5.20 -5.14
N SER A 64 0.00 -4.62 -5.33
CA SER A 64 1.18 -5.02 -4.54
C SER A 64 0.96 -4.91 -3.03
N ALA A 65 0.15 -3.93 -2.57
CA ALA A 65 -0.11 -3.71 -1.15
C ALA A 65 -0.95 -4.85 -0.52
N SER A 66 -2.00 -5.33 -1.21
CA SER A 66 -2.81 -6.48 -0.78
C SER A 66 -1.98 -7.77 -0.83
N ILE A 67 -1.08 -7.93 -1.80
CA ILE A 67 -0.17 -9.07 -1.87
C ILE A 67 0.75 -9.11 -0.64
N PHE A 68 1.31 -7.98 -0.21
CA PHE A 68 2.11 -7.94 1.03
C PHE A 68 1.29 -8.36 2.25
N ALA A 69 0.05 -7.90 2.35
CA ALA A 69 -0.88 -8.32 3.41
C ALA A 69 -1.21 -9.81 3.35
N LEU A 70 -1.38 -10.37 2.15
CA LEU A 70 -1.61 -11.79 1.93
C LEU A 70 -0.41 -12.63 2.38
N VAL A 71 0.82 -12.20 2.06
CA VAL A 71 2.04 -12.87 2.50
C VAL A 71 2.12 -12.91 4.03
N ILE A 72 1.91 -11.78 4.71
CA ILE A 72 1.89 -11.75 6.18
C ILE A 72 0.77 -12.64 6.75
N THR A 73 -0.40 -12.65 6.12
CA THR A 73 -1.52 -13.51 6.54
C THR A 73 -1.16 -14.99 6.47
N ILE A 74 -0.52 -15.43 5.38
CA ILE A 74 -0.06 -16.81 5.22
C ILE A 74 1.00 -17.14 6.28
N LEU A 75 1.95 -16.24 6.53
CA LEU A 75 2.97 -16.44 7.57
C LEU A 75 2.35 -16.57 8.97
N LEU A 76 1.37 -15.74 9.30
CA LEU A 76 0.66 -15.81 10.59
C LEU A 76 -0.19 -17.07 10.74
N LEU A 77 -0.76 -17.58 9.65
CA LEU A 77 -1.57 -18.80 9.64
C LEU A 77 -0.73 -20.04 10.00
N PHE A 78 0.52 -20.06 9.56
CA PHE A 78 1.46 -21.18 9.76
C PHE A 78 2.57 -20.88 10.76
N ALA A 79 2.46 -19.79 11.52
CA ALA A 79 3.44 -19.45 12.55
C ALA A 79 3.40 -20.47 13.69
N ASP A 80 4.58 -20.94 14.11
CA ASP A 80 4.71 -21.90 15.21
C ASP A 80 4.17 -21.33 16.53
N ALA A 81 3.34 -22.12 17.20
CA ALA A 81 2.62 -21.74 18.42
C ALA A 81 3.37 -22.05 19.71
N SER A 82 4.68 -22.28 19.66
CA SER A 82 5.53 -22.53 20.84
C SER A 82 5.76 -21.29 21.72
N GLY A 83 4.92 -20.27 21.58
CA GLY A 83 5.20 -18.92 22.02
C GLY A 83 4.79 -18.60 23.45
N SER A 84 5.52 -17.66 24.06
CA SER A 84 5.10 -17.00 25.28
C SER A 84 3.93 -16.05 25.03
N GLN A 85 3.26 -15.57 26.09
CA GLN A 85 2.21 -14.56 25.98
C GLN A 85 2.66 -13.28 25.24
N LEU A 86 3.97 -12.97 25.20
CA LEU A 86 4.50 -11.84 24.44
C LEU A 86 4.45 -12.11 22.94
N GLN A 87 4.71 -13.34 22.50
CA GLN A 87 4.66 -13.68 21.09
C GLN A 87 3.24 -13.56 20.55
N SER A 88 2.22 -13.91 21.35
CA SER A 88 0.82 -13.66 20.99
C SER A 88 0.56 -12.18 20.69
N ALA A 89 1.07 -11.25 21.51
CA ALA A 89 0.95 -9.81 21.25
C ALA A 89 1.71 -9.37 19.98
N GLY A 90 2.89 -9.96 19.72
CA GLY A 90 3.68 -9.73 18.52
C GLY A 90 2.95 -10.15 17.24
N LEU A 91 2.37 -11.36 17.20
CA LEU A 91 1.64 -11.88 16.04
C LEU A 91 0.40 -11.03 15.71
N LEU A 92 -0.36 -10.63 16.74
CA LEU A 92 -1.49 -9.74 16.56
C LEU A 92 -1.04 -8.38 16.01
N SER A 93 0.02 -7.82 16.60
CA SER A 93 0.59 -6.53 16.19
C SER A 93 1.09 -6.55 14.74
N ALA A 94 1.75 -7.64 14.33
CA ALA A 94 2.21 -7.82 12.95
C ALA A 94 1.05 -7.75 11.95
N GLY A 95 -0.06 -8.46 12.25
CA GLY A 95 -1.25 -8.43 11.40
C GLY A 95 -1.86 -7.03 11.27
N VAL A 96 -2.01 -6.33 12.39
CA VAL A 96 -2.53 -4.95 12.43
C VAL A 96 -1.60 -3.98 11.69
N CYS A 97 -0.29 -4.11 11.88
CA CYS A 97 0.72 -3.27 11.24
C CYS A 97 0.63 -3.38 9.71
N MET A 98 0.69 -4.60 9.19
CA MET A 98 0.62 -4.84 7.75
C MET A 98 -0.72 -4.40 7.15
N GLY A 99 -1.84 -4.71 7.82
CA GLY A 99 -3.16 -4.35 7.32
C GLY A 99 -3.35 -2.84 7.16
N LEU A 100 -2.95 -2.07 8.18
CA LEU A 100 -3.04 -0.60 8.12
C LEU A 100 -2.04 0.00 7.11
N GLY A 101 -0.83 -0.55 7.02
CA GLY A 101 0.15 -0.11 6.02
C GLY A 101 -0.32 -0.34 4.59
N ALA A 102 -0.90 -1.51 4.31
CA ALA A 102 -1.44 -1.85 3.00
C ALA A 102 -2.66 -1.00 2.63
N LEU A 103 -3.53 -0.68 3.59
CA LEU A 103 -4.71 0.18 3.37
C LEU A 103 -4.33 1.53 2.74
N GLY A 104 -3.32 2.19 3.31
CA GLY A 104 -2.82 3.47 2.83
C GLY A 104 -2.17 3.40 1.46
N SER A 105 -1.23 2.46 1.30
CA SER A 105 -0.47 2.31 0.06
C SER A 105 -1.34 1.86 -1.11
N GLY A 106 -2.33 0.99 -0.88
CA GLY A 106 -3.29 0.58 -1.92
C GLY A 106 -4.05 1.76 -2.50
N ILE A 107 -4.59 2.64 -1.64
CA ILE A 107 -5.33 3.84 -2.07
C ILE A 107 -4.37 4.86 -2.71
N GLY A 108 -3.24 5.15 -2.05
CA GLY A 108 -2.28 6.16 -2.50
C GLY A 108 -1.64 5.84 -3.85
N ALA A 109 -1.19 4.60 -4.05
CA ALA A 109 -0.56 4.16 -5.28
C ALA A 109 -1.53 4.09 -6.49
N ALA A 110 -2.84 4.08 -6.24
CA ALA A 110 -3.84 4.08 -7.30
C ALA A 110 -4.10 5.47 -7.92
N LEU A 111 -3.89 6.55 -7.14
CA LEU A 111 -4.19 7.93 -7.57
C LEU A 111 -3.43 8.38 -8.84
N PRO A 112 -2.15 8.01 -9.04
CA PRO A 112 -1.46 8.28 -10.31
C PRO A 112 -2.07 7.53 -11.49
N GLY A 113 -2.55 6.29 -11.27
CA GLY A 113 -3.26 5.49 -12.28
C GLY A 113 -4.56 6.13 -12.75
N VAL A 114 -5.31 6.74 -11.82
CA VAL A 114 -6.52 7.52 -12.12
C VAL A 114 -6.22 8.66 -13.09
N GLU A 115 -5.27 9.53 -12.73
CA GLU A 115 -4.92 10.66 -13.60
C GLU A 115 -4.21 10.21 -14.87
N GLY A 116 -3.54 9.05 -14.83
CA GLY A 116 -2.94 8.46 -16.02
C GLY A 116 -3.97 8.09 -17.08
N CYS A 117 -5.09 7.47 -16.69
CA CYS A 117 -6.18 7.16 -17.60
C CYS A 117 -6.78 8.43 -18.24
N ILE A 118 -7.00 9.47 -17.43
CA ILE A 118 -7.49 10.77 -17.89
C ILE A 118 -6.47 11.45 -18.81
N GLY A 119 -5.18 11.35 -18.45
CA GLY A 119 -4.08 11.96 -19.17
C GLY A 119 -3.86 11.35 -20.55
N VAL A 120 -3.89 10.02 -20.66
CA VAL A 120 -3.83 9.33 -21.96
C VAL A 120 -5.01 9.71 -22.85
N ALA A 121 -6.22 9.86 -22.29
CA ALA A 121 -7.37 10.33 -23.06
C ALA A 121 -7.23 11.78 -23.54
N ARG A 122 -6.45 12.62 -22.87
CA ARG A 122 -6.21 14.03 -23.27
C ARG A 122 -5.03 14.19 -24.22
N GLN A 123 -3.93 13.50 -23.95
CA GLN A 123 -2.67 13.58 -24.68
C GLN A 123 -2.07 12.17 -24.87
N PRO A 124 -2.56 11.40 -25.86
CA PRO A 124 -2.05 10.05 -26.11
C PRO A 124 -0.56 10.06 -26.51
N GLU A 125 -0.07 11.14 -27.15
CA GLU A 125 1.32 11.28 -27.57
C GLU A 125 2.32 11.30 -26.41
N SER A 126 1.90 11.73 -25.21
CA SER A 126 2.74 11.77 -24.01
C SER A 126 2.55 10.54 -23.09
N SER A 127 1.81 9.52 -23.54
CA SER A 127 1.48 8.32 -22.75
C SER A 127 2.70 7.61 -22.16
N SER A 128 3.80 7.50 -22.92
CA SER A 128 5.04 6.90 -22.42
C SER A 128 5.63 7.69 -21.24
N ARG A 129 5.71 9.02 -21.35
CA ARG A 129 6.22 9.89 -20.26
C ARG A 129 5.32 9.82 -19.03
N LEU A 130 4.01 9.85 -19.26
CA LEU A 130 3.02 9.76 -18.20
C LEU A 130 3.10 8.41 -17.48
N THR A 131 3.25 7.30 -18.21
CA THR A 131 3.40 5.96 -17.64
C THR A 131 4.65 5.87 -16.78
N THR A 132 5.78 6.40 -17.26
CA THR A 132 7.03 6.44 -16.47
C THR A 132 6.85 7.23 -15.18
N ASN A 133 6.25 8.42 -15.25
CA ASN A 133 6.01 9.23 -14.05
C ASN A 133 5.02 8.58 -13.08
N MET A 134 3.98 7.94 -13.61
CA MET A 134 3.02 7.16 -12.84
C MET A 134 3.70 6.00 -12.10
N LEU A 135 4.59 5.25 -12.78
CA LEU A 135 5.36 4.16 -12.17
C LEU A 135 6.26 4.68 -11.04
N ILE A 136 7.00 5.77 -11.29
CA ILE A 136 7.89 6.39 -10.29
C ILE A 136 7.07 6.84 -9.06
N GLY A 137 6.00 7.60 -9.30
CA GLY A 137 5.16 8.13 -8.22
C GLY A 137 4.49 7.02 -7.40
N SER A 138 3.96 5.98 -8.06
CA SER A 138 3.30 4.87 -7.39
C SER A 138 4.28 3.98 -6.61
N ALA A 139 5.50 3.79 -7.13
CA ALA A 139 6.54 3.03 -6.44
C ALA A 139 6.91 3.68 -5.09
N ILE A 140 6.98 5.02 -5.05
CA ILE A 140 7.28 5.75 -3.79
C ILE A 140 6.10 5.63 -2.80
N CYS A 141 4.86 5.67 -3.29
CA CYS A 141 3.66 5.49 -2.46
C CYS A 141 3.60 4.14 -1.75
N GLN A 142 4.32 3.12 -2.25
CA GLN A 142 4.36 1.78 -1.64
C GLN A 142 5.41 1.64 -0.54
N THR A 143 6.35 2.58 -0.41
CA THR A 143 7.42 2.49 0.60
C THR A 143 6.90 2.32 2.04
N PRO A 144 5.79 2.95 2.47
CA PRO A 144 5.27 2.75 3.83
C PRO A 144 4.66 1.36 4.07
N ALA A 145 4.08 0.72 3.03
CA ALA A 145 3.66 -0.67 3.11
C ALA A 145 4.87 -1.62 3.23
N ILE A 146 5.98 -1.32 2.54
CA ILE A 146 7.23 -2.10 2.69
C ILE A 146 7.76 -1.97 4.13
N PHE A 147 7.75 -0.77 4.71
CA PHE A 147 8.15 -0.59 6.12
C PHE A 147 7.24 -1.35 7.09
N SER A 148 5.92 -1.32 6.84
CA SER A 148 4.95 -2.07 7.65
C SER A 148 5.16 -3.59 7.53
N MET A 149 5.47 -4.08 6.31
CA MET A 149 5.84 -5.48 6.08
C MET A 149 7.11 -5.86 6.85
N VAL A 150 8.15 -5.04 6.79
CA VAL A 150 9.41 -5.30 7.52
C VAL A 150 9.17 -5.34 9.02
N VAL A 151 8.43 -4.39 9.59
CA VAL A 151 8.08 -4.39 11.02
C VAL A 151 7.24 -5.62 11.38
N SER A 152 6.31 -6.02 10.52
CA SER A 152 5.51 -7.24 10.72
C SER A 152 6.37 -8.50 10.72
N LEU A 153 7.34 -8.62 9.80
CA LEU A 153 8.29 -9.73 9.77
C LEU A 153 9.17 -9.77 11.03
N LEU A 154 9.64 -8.61 11.50
CA LEU A 154 10.39 -8.53 12.75
C LEU A 154 9.55 -9.01 13.94
N LEU A 155 8.29 -8.58 14.04
CA LEU A 155 7.38 -8.99 15.12
C LEU A 155 7.04 -10.49 15.08
N ILE A 156 7.01 -11.11 13.89
CA ILE A 156 6.75 -12.54 13.73
C ILE A 156 7.96 -13.39 14.15
N PHE A 157 9.17 -13.00 13.75
CA PHE A 157 10.35 -13.85 13.88
C PHE A 157 11.28 -13.49 15.06
N MET A 158 11.07 -12.37 15.74
CA MET A 158 11.87 -12.02 16.92
C MET A 158 11.47 -12.85 18.15
N ASP A 159 12.49 -13.33 18.88
CA ASP A 159 12.29 -14.05 20.14
C ASP A 159 12.22 -13.07 21.33
N PHE A 160 11.10 -13.10 22.04
CA PHE A 160 10.84 -12.28 23.24
C PHE A 160 10.85 -13.09 24.54
N SER A 161 11.31 -14.34 24.52
CA SER A 161 11.23 -15.26 25.67
C SER A 161 11.94 -14.78 26.93
N ARG A 162 12.93 -13.89 26.80
CA ARG A 162 13.73 -13.36 27.93
C ARG A 162 13.24 -11.99 28.44
N ALA A 163 12.25 -11.39 27.79
CA ALA A 163 11.76 -10.06 28.14
C ALA A 163 10.66 -10.13 29.22
N PRO A 164 10.58 -9.14 30.13
CA PRO A 164 9.48 -9.06 31.08
C PRO A 164 8.16 -8.80 30.34
N LEU A 165 7.07 -9.39 30.81
CA LEU A 165 5.76 -9.28 30.15
C LEU A 165 5.30 -7.83 30.07
N SER A 166 5.25 -7.14 31.21
CA SER A 166 5.05 -5.69 31.28
C SER A 166 6.42 -4.99 31.40
N PRO A 167 6.75 -3.97 30.57
CA PRO A 167 5.90 -3.24 29.62
C PRO A 167 5.96 -3.76 28.17
N THR A 168 6.68 -4.85 27.90
CA THR A 168 7.01 -5.30 26.54
C THR A 168 5.79 -5.60 25.68
N TRP A 169 4.73 -6.19 26.23
CA TRP A 169 3.49 -6.46 25.47
C TRP A 169 2.91 -5.18 24.85
N ALA A 170 2.97 -4.05 25.57
CA ALA A 170 2.46 -2.77 25.10
C ALA A 170 3.39 -2.15 24.06
N ALA A 171 4.70 -2.35 24.20
CA ALA A 171 5.69 -1.92 23.20
C ALA A 171 5.52 -2.66 21.87
N LEU A 172 5.23 -3.97 21.90
CA LEU A 172 5.00 -4.76 20.69
C LEU A 172 3.73 -4.30 19.96
N LEU A 173 2.63 -4.08 20.69
CA LEU A 173 1.39 -3.59 20.10
C LEU A 173 1.55 -2.15 19.57
N SER A 174 2.24 -1.27 20.31
CA SER A 174 2.42 0.12 19.89
C SER A 174 3.33 0.24 18.68
N ALA A 175 4.35 -0.62 18.54
CA ALA A 175 5.21 -0.66 17.37
C ALA A 175 4.39 -0.92 16.09
N GLY A 176 3.55 -1.94 16.09
CA GLY A 176 2.72 -2.26 14.92
C GLY A 176 1.67 -1.19 14.61
N LEU A 177 0.98 -0.68 15.64
CA LEU A 177 -0.02 0.37 15.49
C LEU A 177 0.58 1.69 14.98
N CYS A 178 1.72 2.12 15.54
CA CYS A 178 2.38 3.36 15.15
C CYS A 178 2.84 3.31 13.68
N THR A 179 3.57 2.25 13.30
CA THR A 179 4.05 2.09 11.93
C THR A 179 2.88 1.97 10.94
N GLY A 180 1.87 1.15 11.25
CA GLY A 180 0.72 0.94 10.37
C GLY A 180 -0.10 2.21 10.17
N LEU A 181 -0.42 2.95 11.24
CA LEU A 181 -1.18 4.20 11.14
C LEU A 181 -0.39 5.31 10.43
N ALA A 182 0.90 5.45 10.72
CA ALA A 182 1.75 6.44 10.06
C ALA A 182 1.84 6.19 8.55
N ALA A 183 1.87 4.92 8.13
CA ALA A 183 1.92 4.53 6.73
C ALA A 183 0.69 4.98 5.92
N ILE A 184 -0.48 5.11 6.54
CA ILE A 184 -1.70 5.58 5.85
C ILE A 184 -1.52 7.02 5.34
N GLY A 185 -1.07 7.91 6.23
CA GLY A 185 -0.91 9.34 5.91
C GLY A 185 0.15 9.57 4.84
N SER A 186 1.36 9.03 5.03
CA SER A 186 2.48 9.20 4.10
C SER A 186 2.15 8.64 2.71
N SER A 187 1.53 7.45 2.63
CA SER A 187 1.14 6.84 1.35
C SER A 187 0.09 7.65 0.60
N TYR A 188 -0.96 8.10 1.31
CA TYR A 188 -2.03 8.88 0.69
C TYR A 188 -1.53 10.26 0.22
N GLY A 189 -0.73 10.93 1.05
CA GLY A 189 -0.09 12.21 0.70
C GLY A 189 0.84 12.08 -0.52
N SER A 190 1.67 11.04 -0.52
CA SER A 190 2.53 10.71 -1.67
C SER A 190 1.72 10.45 -2.94
N GLY A 191 0.57 9.77 -2.82
CA GLY A 191 -0.33 9.50 -3.94
C GLY A 191 -0.95 10.76 -4.53
N LEU A 192 -1.33 11.72 -3.70
CA LEU A 192 -1.82 13.02 -4.15
C LEU A 192 -0.75 13.82 -4.90
N ALA A 193 0.50 13.83 -4.41
CA ALA A 193 1.61 14.48 -5.09
C ALA A 193 1.88 13.84 -6.47
N ALA A 194 1.89 12.51 -6.53
CA ALA A 194 2.08 11.78 -7.79
C ALA A 194 0.91 11.95 -8.78
N ARG A 195 -0.33 12.04 -8.28
CA ARG A 195 -1.50 12.38 -9.09
C ARG A 195 -1.38 13.77 -9.70
N ALA A 196 -1.07 14.78 -8.89
CA ALA A 196 -0.88 16.15 -9.36
C ALA A 196 0.26 16.26 -10.38
N SER A 197 1.32 15.47 -10.18
CA SER A 197 2.43 15.34 -11.13
C SER A 197 1.96 14.78 -12.48
N CYS A 198 1.21 13.67 -12.48
CA CYS A 198 0.63 13.10 -13.70
C CYS A 198 -0.31 14.09 -14.40
N GLN A 199 -1.10 14.86 -13.64
CA GLN A 199 -1.96 15.91 -14.19
C GLN A 199 -1.15 17.02 -14.87
N GLY A 200 -0.04 17.44 -14.24
CA GLY A 200 0.88 18.44 -14.79
C GLY A 200 1.45 17.98 -16.13
N ILE A 201 1.93 16.74 -16.20
CA ILE A 201 2.48 16.14 -17.43
C ILE A 201 1.40 16.00 -18.52
N ALA A 202 0.19 15.60 -18.14
CA ALA A 202 -0.96 15.47 -19.06
C ALA A 202 -1.49 16.81 -19.61
N ARG A 203 -1.08 17.94 -19.01
CA ARG A 203 -1.39 19.29 -19.53
C ARG A 203 -0.21 19.82 -20.35
N ASN A 204 1.00 19.71 -19.81
CA ASN A 204 2.23 20.24 -20.40
C ASN A 204 3.34 19.16 -20.40
N PRO A 205 3.45 18.34 -21.45
CA PRO A 205 4.44 17.26 -21.52
C PRO A 205 5.90 17.74 -21.51
N GLU A 206 6.15 19.00 -21.85
CA GLU A 206 7.49 19.61 -21.86
C GLU A 206 8.02 19.86 -20.44
N SER A 207 7.15 20.10 -19.46
CA SER A 207 7.56 20.34 -18.07
C SER A 207 7.77 19.05 -17.27
N ALA A 208 7.70 17.87 -17.91
CA ALA A 208 7.72 16.58 -17.22
C ALA A 208 8.90 16.41 -16.28
N GLY A 209 10.13 16.74 -16.71
CA GLY A 209 11.30 16.64 -15.84
C GLY A 209 11.22 17.49 -14.58
N ASN A 210 10.72 18.73 -14.71
CA ASN A 210 10.57 19.65 -13.59
C ASN A 210 9.46 19.18 -12.64
N VAL A 211 8.32 18.75 -13.19
CA VAL A 211 7.17 18.29 -12.40
C VAL A 211 7.50 16.98 -11.67
N THR A 212 8.19 16.04 -12.32
CA THR A 212 8.68 14.82 -11.66
C THR A 212 9.67 15.15 -10.54
N THR A 213 10.59 16.10 -10.74
CA THR A 213 11.53 16.52 -9.68
C THR A 213 10.79 17.12 -8.49
N THR A 214 9.83 18.01 -8.72
CA THR A 214 9.00 18.59 -7.65
C THR A 214 8.18 17.52 -6.93
N MET A 215 7.64 16.55 -7.66
CA MET A 215 6.95 15.39 -7.08
C MET A 215 7.88 14.60 -6.16
N LEU A 216 9.09 14.26 -6.60
CA LEU A 216 10.05 13.51 -5.81
C LEU A 216 10.44 14.24 -4.52
N ILE A 217 10.67 15.56 -4.61
CA ILE A 217 10.97 16.38 -3.43
C ILE A 217 9.76 16.44 -2.49
N GLY A 218 8.55 16.60 -3.04
CA GLY A 218 7.33 16.59 -2.24
C GLY A 218 7.12 15.26 -1.52
N GLN A 219 7.27 14.14 -2.23
CA GLN A 219 7.14 12.79 -1.67
C GLN A 219 8.26 12.46 -0.67
N ALA A 220 9.45 13.05 -0.79
CA ALA A 220 10.54 12.85 0.16
C ALA A 220 10.26 13.48 1.55
N VAL A 221 9.33 14.43 1.63
CA VAL A 221 8.98 15.15 2.87
C VAL A 221 7.71 14.59 3.53
N THR A 222 6.89 13.82 2.80
CA THR A 222 5.61 13.25 3.25
C THR A 222 5.74 11.86 3.87
#